data_AF-A0A9N8EBY3-F1
#
_entry.id   AF-A0A9N8EBY3-F1
#
_cell.length_a   1.000
_cell.length_b   1.000
_cell.length_c   1.000
_cell.angle_alpha   90.00
_cell.angle_beta   90.00
_cell.angle_gamma   90.00
#
_symmetry.space_group_name_H-M   'P 1'
#
loop_
_entity.id
_entity.type
_entity.pdbx_description
1 polymer ?
#
loop_
_entity_poly.entity_id
_entity_poly.type
_entity_poly.pdbx_seq_one_letter_code
_entity_poly.pdbx_strand_id
1 'polypeptide(L)'
;MSIQKASLSPSCNGQHASSSPDHSWKQKLFTKEDPFHLHKTLALLCLASFVWRFSLFGAADLGFRSHPQWTLVTLILHFSLHLSSFAFSIPAKRIASTSTGGWRIWPEYRLHAAIFCLSQLSCIALVNPFVMTLQRKNLIAHEQALGVHAAMLGWGAILVVSELSISHGEDAPPPLTSIVAVAFVAAVWRMGPWPQALRSKYLIWPTVYWLLETVIRPGSSQQNLYLAIASFVAVVANGLQYQYATIVPTSLPPRRASD
;
A
#
# COMPACT_ATOMS: atom_id res chain seq x y z
N MET A 1 -25.83 21.48 58.55
CA MET A 1 -27.09 21.62 57.81
C MET A 1 -27.00 22.87 56.94
N SER A 2 -26.61 22.74 55.68
CA SER A 2 -26.86 23.78 54.67
C SER A 2 -26.75 23.15 53.29
N ILE A 3 -27.87 23.20 52.57
CA ILE A 3 -28.17 22.51 51.31
C ILE A 3 -27.81 23.47 50.19
N GLN A 4 -26.81 23.13 49.36
CA GLN A 4 -26.52 23.89 48.14
C GLN A 4 -27.48 23.47 47.02
N LYS A 5 -28.26 24.44 46.57
CA LYS A 5 -29.28 24.36 45.53
C LYS A 5 -28.69 23.98 44.17
N ALA A 6 -29.34 23.00 43.54
CA ALA A 6 -29.19 22.64 42.14
C ALA A 6 -29.49 23.85 41.23
N SER A 7 -28.54 24.15 40.34
CA SER A 7 -28.72 25.08 39.22
C SER A 7 -29.23 24.30 38.02
N LEU A 8 -30.51 24.47 37.70
CA LEU A 8 -31.19 23.91 36.54
C LEU A 8 -30.58 24.48 35.25
N SER A 9 -30.02 23.59 34.44
CA SER A 9 -29.52 23.91 33.10
C SER A 9 -30.70 24.17 32.16
N PRO A 10 -30.63 25.17 31.26
CA PRO A 10 -31.70 25.48 30.32
C PRO A 10 -31.90 24.35 29.31
N SER A 11 -33.17 23.98 29.16
CA SER A 11 -33.70 23.05 28.16
C SER A 11 -33.20 23.42 26.76
N CYS A 12 -32.38 22.54 26.17
CA CYS A 12 -32.01 22.63 24.76
C CYS A 12 -33.24 22.29 23.93
N ASN A 13 -33.93 23.35 23.49
CA ASN A 13 -35.04 23.29 22.55
C ASN A 13 -34.56 22.58 21.28
N GLY A 14 -35.12 21.40 21.03
CA GLY A 14 -34.88 20.61 19.82
C GLY A 14 -35.35 21.36 18.59
N GLN A 15 -34.47 22.13 17.98
CA GLN A 15 -34.63 22.54 16.60
C GLN A 15 -34.46 21.29 15.73
N HIS A 16 -35.59 20.72 15.35
CA HIS A 16 -35.71 19.79 14.25
C HIS A 16 -34.88 20.31 13.08
N ALA A 17 -33.75 19.65 12.83
CA ALA A 17 -32.94 19.85 11.64
C ALA A 17 -33.85 19.57 10.44
N SER A 18 -34.30 20.63 9.79
CA SER A 18 -34.89 20.56 8.46
C SER A 18 -33.89 19.83 7.57
N SER A 19 -34.30 18.64 7.12
CA SER A 19 -33.60 17.83 6.15
C SER A 19 -33.43 18.66 4.87
N SER A 20 -32.30 19.35 4.79
CA SER A 20 -31.89 20.10 3.61
C SER A 20 -31.82 19.15 2.40
N PRO A 21 -32.21 19.64 1.21
CA PRO A 21 -32.49 18.82 0.04
C PRO A 21 -31.25 18.02 -0.36
N ASP A 22 -31.47 16.76 -0.74
CA ASP A 22 -30.47 15.81 -1.23
C ASP A 22 -29.43 16.48 -2.13
N HIS A 23 -28.30 16.86 -1.53
CA HIS A 23 -27.12 17.23 -2.30
C HIS A 23 -26.65 15.97 -3.02
N SER A 24 -27.10 15.83 -4.25
CA SER A 24 -26.69 14.82 -5.23
C SER A 24 -25.19 14.56 -5.08
N TRP A 25 -24.83 13.32 -4.80
CA TRP A 25 -23.46 12.85 -4.59
C TRP A 25 -22.48 13.33 -5.67
N LYS A 26 -22.98 13.66 -6.87
CA LYS A 26 -22.21 14.27 -7.96
C LYS A 26 -21.58 15.61 -7.56
N GLN A 27 -22.26 16.43 -6.76
CA GLN A 27 -21.73 17.71 -6.25
C GLN A 27 -20.63 17.53 -5.20
N LYS A 28 -20.57 16.38 -4.50
CA LYS A 28 -19.47 16.06 -3.57
C LYS A 28 -18.20 15.60 -4.29
N LEU A 29 -18.33 14.99 -5.47
CA LEU A 29 -17.17 14.55 -6.26
C LEU A 29 -16.49 15.72 -6.99
N PHE A 30 -17.26 16.71 -7.44
CA PHE A 30 -16.73 17.89 -8.12
C PHE A 30 -16.54 19.05 -7.13
N THR A 31 -15.43 19.00 -6.39
CA THR A 31 -14.99 20.14 -5.57
C THR A 31 -14.60 21.33 -6.46
N LYS A 32 -15.00 22.53 -6.04
CA LYS A 32 -14.61 23.81 -6.67
C LYS A 32 -13.12 24.13 -6.47
N GLU A 33 -12.46 23.44 -5.56
CA GLU A 33 -11.05 23.57 -5.18
C GLU A 33 -10.06 23.05 -6.24
N ASP A 34 -10.53 22.44 -7.33
CA ASP A 34 -9.70 21.96 -8.45
C ASP A 34 -10.09 22.68 -9.76
N PRO A 35 -9.65 23.93 -9.97
CA PRO A 35 -10.13 24.79 -11.06
C PRO A 35 -9.80 24.23 -12.45
N PHE A 36 -8.71 23.47 -12.58
CA PHE A 36 -8.28 22.85 -13.84
C PHE A 36 -8.62 21.36 -13.92
N HIS A 37 -9.24 20.79 -12.89
CA HIS A 37 -9.53 19.35 -12.79
C HIS A 37 -8.27 18.46 -12.95
N LEU A 38 -7.09 19.00 -12.65
CA LEU A 38 -5.81 18.34 -12.88
C LEU A 38 -5.65 17.13 -11.96
N HIS A 39 -5.98 17.29 -10.68
CA HIS A 39 -5.86 16.18 -9.74
C HIS A 39 -6.82 15.04 -10.10
N LYS A 40 -8.05 15.38 -10.49
CA LYS A 40 -9.07 14.37 -10.87
C LYS A 40 -8.68 13.62 -12.14
N THR A 41 -8.19 14.33 -13.15
CA THR A 41 -7.72 13.71 -14.40
C THR A 41 -6.50 12.83 -14.15
N LEU A 42 -5.53 13.28 -13.35
CA LEU A 42 -4.40 12.47 -12.90
C LEU A 42 -4.85 11.23 -12.11
N ALA A 43 -5.86 11.36 -11.24
CA ALA A 43 -6.37 10.24 -10.44
C ALA A 43 -7.02 9.18 -11.33
N LEU A 44 -7.84 9.61 -12.30
CA LEU A 44 -8.46 8.72 -13.29
C LEU A 44 -7.41 8.03 -14.17
N LEU A 45 -6.37 8.75 -14.59
CA LEU A 45 -5.28 8.17 -15.38
C LEU A 45 -4.44 7.17 -14.55
N CYS A 46 -4.15 7.46 -13.27
CA CYS A 46 -3.53 6.50 -12.35
C CYS A 46 -4.39 5.24 -12.19
N LEU A 47 -5.70 5.42 -12.03
CA LEU A 47 -6.64 4.31 -11.90
C LEU A 47 -6.68 3.47 -13.19
N ALA A 48 -6.72 4.10 -14.35
CA ALA A 48 -6.66 3.41 -15.64
C ALA A 48 -5.35 2.63 -15.80
N SER A 49 -4.22 3.24 -15.43
CA SER A 49 -2.91 2.57 -15.38
C SER A 49 -2.94 1.35 -14.46
N PHE A 50 -3.53 1.47 -13.26
CA PHE A 50 -3.66 0.36 -12.32
C PHE A 50 -4.51 -0.77 -12.90
N VAL A 51 -5.69 -0.47 -13.45
CA VAL A 51 -6.59 -1.47 -14.06
C VAL A 51 -5.90 -2.17 -15.23
N TRP A 52 -5.19 -1.43 -16.09
CA TRP A 52 -4.43 -2.02 -17.19
C TRP A 52 -3.32 -2.96 -16.68
N ARG A 53 -2.52 -2.53 -15.71
CA ARG A 53 -1.49 -3.39 -15.10
C ARG A 53 -2.08 -4.61 -14.40
N PHE A 54 -3.21 -4.43 -13.72
CA PHE A 54 -3.92 -5.49 -13.04
C PHE A 54 -4.54 -6.47 -14.04
N SER A 55 -4.95 -6.03 -15.23
CA SER A 55 -5.42 -6.94 -16.30
C SER A 55 -4.32 -7.89 -16.81
N LEU A 56 -3.04 -7.55 -16.60
CA LEU A 56 -1.87 -8.41 -16.87
C LEU A 56 -1.57 -9.38 -15.71
N PHE A 57 -2.55 -9.63 -14.84
CA PHE A 57 -2.44 -10.61 -13.76
C PHE A 57 -2.10 -12.00 -14.33
N GLY A 58 -1.08 -12.64 -13.78
CA GLY A 58 -0.51 -13.89 -14.31
C GLY A 58 0.88 -13.71 -14.93
N ALA A 59 1.21 -12.54 -15.49
CA ALA A 59 2.59 -12.23 -15.86
C ALA A 59 3.48 -12.18 -14.61
N ALA A 60 4.74 -12.61 -14.71
CA ALA A 60 5.67 -12.73 -13.59
C ALA A 60 5.81 -11.43 -12.76
N ASP A 61 5.54 -10.28 -13.36
CA ASP A 61 5.66 -8.95 -12.76
C ASP A 61 4.58 -7.94 -13.20
N LEU A 62 3.34 -8.37 -13.49
CA LEU A 62 2.26 -7.45 -13.91
C LEU A 62 2.64 -6.60 -15.14
N GLY A 63 3.55 -7.12 -15.96
CA GLY A 63 4.06 -6.50 -17.18
C GLY A 63 5.14 -5.43 -16.97
N PHE A 64 5.71 -5.29 -15.76
CA PHE A 64 6.75 -4.27 -15.51
C PHE A 64 7.99 -4.45 -16.40
N ARG A 65 8.36 -5.70 -16.73
CA ARG A 65 9.47 -6.08 -17.61
C ARG A 65 9.07 -6.19 -19.07
N SER A 66 7.82 -6.55 -19.38
CA SER A 66 7.35 -6.61 -20.77
C SER A 66 7.10 -5.22 -21.36
N HIS A 67 6.75 -4.24 -20.52
CA HIS A 67 6.43 -2.88 -20.92
C HIS A 67 7.19 -1.82 -20.10
N PRO A 68 8.54 -1.81 -20.13
CA PRO A 68 9.35 -0.90 -19.33
C PRO A 68 9.15 0.58 -19.70
N GLN A 69 8.89 0.88 -20.97
CA GLN A 69 8.61 2.24 -21.45
C GLN A 69 7.36 2.83 -20.79
N TRP A 70 6.35 2.00 -20.53
CA TRP A 70 5.13 2.43 -19.87
C TRP A 70 5.31 2.51 -18.35
N THR A 71 6.22 1.72 -17.78
CA THR A 71 6.51 1.75 -16.33
C THR A 71 6.93 3.15 -15.88
N LEU A 72 7.87 3.79 -16.59
CA LEU A 72 8.33 5.13 -16.24
C LEU A 72 7.19 6.17 -16.34
N VAL A 73 6.41 6.12 -17.42
CA VAL A 73 5.26 7.02 -17.61
C VAL A 73 4.25 6.85 -16.47
N THR A 74 3.91 5.61 -16.11
CA THR A 74 2.96 5.35 -15.02
C THR A 74 3.49 5.82 -13.66
N LEU A 75 4.80 5.71 -13.40
CA LEU A 75 5.43 6.22 -12.18
C LEU A 75 5.41 7.75 -12.12
N ILE A 76 5.76 8.43 -13.22
CA ILE A 76 5.67 9.90 -13.33
C ILE A 76 4.23 10.34 -13.05
N LEU A 77 3.24 9.64 -13.61
CA LEU A 77 1.84 9.96 -13.44
C LEU A 77 1.38 9.82 -11.98
N HIS A 78 1.77 8.74 -11.29
CA HIS A 78 1.49 8.56 -9.86
C HIS A 78 2.19 9.61 -9.00
N PHE A 79 3.42 9.99 -9.36
CA PHE A 79 4.13 11.06 -8.68
C PHE A 79 3.46 12.42 -8.88
N SER A 80 3.06 12.76 -10.11
CA SER A 80 2.29 13.97 -10.41
C SER A 80 0.95 13.99 -9.68
N LEU A 81 0.26 12.85 -9.54
CA LEU A 81 -0.94 12.75 -8.71
C LEU A 81 -0.65 13.12 -7.25
N HIS A 82 0.45 12.61 -6.69
CA HIS A 82 0.87 12.98 -5.33
C HIS A 82 1.18 14.47 -5.20
N LEU A 83 1.94 15.05 -6.15
CA LEU A 83 2.25 16.48 -6.16
C LEU A 83 1.00 17.35 -6.28
N SER A 84 0.06 16.97 -7.15
CA SER A 84 -1.19 17.72 -7.34
C SER A 84 -2.06 17.76 -6.09
N SER A 85 -1.89 16.81 -5.15
CA SER A 85 -2.58 16.90 -3.86
C SER A 85 -2.20 18.19 -3.10
N PHE A 86 -0.96 18.68 -3.21
CA PHE A 86 -0.43 19.92 -2.59
C PHE A 86 -1.14 21.19 -3.02
N ALA A 87 -1.87 21.18 -4.13
CA ALA A 87 -2.71 22.29 -4.52
C ALA A 87 -3.94 22.49 -3.60
N PHE A 88 -4.38 21.45 -2.88
CA PHE A 88 -5.55 21.55 -2.01
C PHE A 88 -5.20 22.14 -0.64
N SER A 89 -5.86 23.26 -0.33
CA SER A 89 -5.85 23.86 0.99
C SER A 89 -6.65 22.98 1.96
N ILE A 90 -5.97 22.41 2.95
CA ILE A 90 -6.58 21.64 4.03
C ILE A 90 -6.53 22.48 5.30
N PRO A 91 -7.62 22.57 6.07
CA PRO A 91 -7.62 23.30 7.34
C PRO A 91 -6.57 22.71 8.29
N ALA A 92 -5.71 23.58 8.84
CA ALA A 92 -4.60 23.19 9.72
C ALA A 92 -5.03 22.69 11.11
N LYS A 93 -6.27 23.00 11.54
CA LYS A 93 -6.76 22.69 12.89
C LYS A 93 -7.65 21.47 12.91
N ARG A 94 -7.36 20.51 13.81
CA ARG A 94 -8.23 19.37 14.13
C ARG A 94 -9.59 19.86 14.59
N ILE A 95 -10.65 19.40 13.94
CA ILE A 95 -11.98 19.50 14.53
C ILE A 95 -12.08 18.33 15.52
N ALA A 96 -12.02 18.61 16.82
CA ALA A 96 -12.05 17.60 17.89
C ALA A 96 -13.42 16.92 18.07
N SER A 97 -14.40 17.19 17.20
CA SER A 97 -15.72 16.59 17.27
C SER A 97 -15.66 15.09 16.91
N THR A 98 -15.69 14.27 17.96
CA THR A 98 -15.74 12.80 17.95
C THR A 98 -17.02 12.25 17.29
N SER A 99 -18.03 13.09 17.07
CA SER A 99 -19.36 12.63 16.62
C SER A 99 -19.46 12.36 15.11
N THR A 100 -18.61 12.95 14.24
CA THR A 100 -18.82 12.82 12.78
C THR A 100 -17.56 12.92 11.90
N GLY A 101 -16.35 13.16 12.44
CA GLY A 101 -15.26 13.72 11.62
C GLY A 101 -13.85 13.16 11.80
N GLY A 102 -13.66 11.93 12.33
CA GLY A 102 -12.35 11.38 12.65
C GLY A 102 -11.42 11.03 11.45
N TRP A 103 -11.94 11.01 10.22
CA TRP A 103 -11.23 10.48 9.04
C TRP A 103 -10.63 11.54 8.12
N ARG A 104 -10.49 12.79 8.58
CA ARG A 104 -9.98 13.88 7.74
C ARG A 104 -8.48 13.72 7.54
N ILE A 105 -8.03 13.76 6.28
CA ILE A 105 -6.61 13.64 5.91
C ILE A 105 -5.86 14.90 6.34
N TRP A 106 -4.79 14.70 7.09
CA TRP A 106 -3.99 15.75 7.71
C TRP A 106 -2.87 16.26 6.79
N PRO A 107 -2.48 17.54 6.86
CA PRO A 107 -1.33 18.06 6.13
C PRO A 107 -0.03 17.27 6.38
N GLU A 108 0.19 16.86 7.62
CA GLU A 108 1.37 16.09 8.04
C GLU A 108 1.41 14.72 7.37
N TYR A 109 0.26 14.05 7.30
CA TYR A 109 0.13 12.76 6.63
C TYR A 109 0.45 12.86 5.12
N ARG A 110 0.08 13.97 4.49
CA ARG A 110 0.36 14.21 3.06
C ARG A 110 1.84 14.41 2.79
N LEU A 111 2.54 15.16 3.66
CA LEU A 111 3.98 15.32 3.58
C LEU A 111 4.69 13.98 3.78
N HIS A 112 4.27 13.19 4.77
CA HIS A 112 4.82 11.86 5.03
C HIS A 112 4.64 10.91 3.84
N ALA A 113 3.45 10.87 3.25
CA ALA A 113 3.18 10.06 2.06
C ALA A 113 4.04 10.50 0.85
N ALA A 114 4.28 11.81 0.71
CA ALA A 114 5.15 12.34 -0.35
C ALA A 114 6.62 11.98 -0.15
N ILE A 115 7.15 12.12 1.07
CA ILE A 115 8.53 11.72 1.42
C ILE A 115 8.71 10.23 1.19
N PHE A 116 7.73 9.41 1.58
CA PHE A 116 7.76 7.98 1.33
C PHE A 116 7.77 7.64 -0.17
N CYS A 117 6.89 8.29 -0.95
CA CYS A 117 6.84 8.13 -2.40
C CYS A 117 8.16 8.52 -3.07
N LEU A 118 8.75 9.66 -2.69
CA LEU A 118 10.04 10.14 -3.21
C LEU A 118 11.21 9.21 -2.84
N SER A 119 11.21 8.68 -1.62
CA SER A 119 12.22 7.72 -1.15
C SER A 119 12.16 6.41 -1.94
N GLN A 120 10.95 5.90 -2.22
CA GLN A 120 10.78 4.70 -3.04
C GLN A 120 11.11 4.95 -4.51
N LEU A 121 10.69 6.11 -5.05
CA LEU A 121 10.97 6.48 -6.44
C LEU A 121 12.47 6.66 -6.67
N SER A 122 13.19 7.29 -5.74
CA SER A 122 14.65 7.45 -5.83
C SER A 122 15.38 6.12 -5.72
N CYS A 123 14.96 5.21 -4.85
CA CYS A 123 15.50 3.85 -4.78
C CYS A 123 15.34 3.11 -6.13
N ILE A 124 14.14 3.15 -6.71
CA ILE A 124 13.87 2.47 -7.99
C ILE A 124 14.60 3.15 -9.16
N ALA A 125 14.62 4.47 -9.21
CA ALA A 125 15.17 5.24 -10.32
C ALA A 125 16.70 5.31 -10.31
N LEU A 126 17.34 5.29 -9.14
CA LEU A 126 18.80 5.44 -9.02
C LEU A 126 19.48 4.09 -8.83
N VAL A 127 19.00 3.27 -7.88
CA VAL A 127 19.73 2.06 -7.50
C VAL A 127 19.54 0.96 -8.54
N ASN A 128 18.33 0.79 -9.07
CA ASN A 128 18.03 -0.31 -9.98
C ASN A 128 18.82 -0.24 -11.31
N PRO A 129 18.83 0.90 -12.05
CA PRO A 129 19.64 1.01 -13.26
C PRO A 129 21.15 1.05 -12.97
N PHE A 130 21.58 1.60 -11.83
CA PHE A 130 22.99 1.59 -11.44
C PHE A 130 23.50 0.17 -11.17
N VAL A 131 22.77 -0.62 -10.38
CA VAL A 131 23.08 -2.03 -10.11
C VAL A 131 23.05 -2.85 -11.40
N MET A 132 22.04 -2.64 -12.26
CA MET A 132 21.98 -3.30 -13.57
C MET A 132 23.16 -2.93 -14.47
N THR A 133 23.61 -1.67 -14.45
CA THR A 133 24.75 -1.20 -15.24
C THR A 133 26.05 -1.82 -14.77
N LEU A 134 26.24 -1.87 -13.46
CA LEU A 134 27.43 -2.46 -12.87
C LEU A 134 27.48 -3.99 -13.05
N GLN A 135 26.33 -4.67 -12.99
CA GLN A 135 26.22 -6.09 -13.34
C GLN A 135 26.57 -6.35 -14.81
N ARG A 136 26.07 -5.53 -15.74
CA ARG A 136 26.38 -5.67 -17.18
C ARG A 136 27.86 -5.48 -17.49
N LYS A 137 28.53 -4.59 -16.76
CA LYS A 137 29.98 -4.38 -16.91
C LYS A 137 30.82 -5.41 -16.17
N ASN A 138 30.18 -6.40 -15.51
CA ASN A 138 30.81 -7.40 -14.67
C ASN A 138 31.73 -6.78 -13.60
N LEU A 139 31.41 -5.56 -13.18
CA LEU A 139 32.21 -4.78 -12.21
C LEU A 139 31.86 -5.13 -10.77
N ILE A 140 30.65 -5.63 -10.55
CA ILE A 140 30.26 -6.24 -9.28
C ILE A 140 29.78 -7.65 -9.58
N ALA A 141 30.33 -8.58 -8.82
CA ALA A 141 29.84 -9.94 -8.73
C ALA A 141 28.38 -9.92 -8.26
N HIS A 142 27.63 -10.97 -8.61
CA HIS A 142 26.25 -11.12 -8.18
C HIS A 142 26.10 -10.99 -6.65
N GLU A 143 27.08 -11.50 -5.90
CA GLU A 143 27.16 -11.42 -4.44
C GLU A 143 27.22 -9.97 -3.92
N GLN A 144 27.96 -9.09 -4.60
CA GLN A 144 28.08 -7.69 -4.21
C GLN A 144 26.80 -6.91 -4.49
N ALA A 145 26.11 -7.20 -5.61
CA ALA A 145 24.78 -6.66 -5.88
C ALA A 145 23.75 -7.12 -4.84
N LEU A 146 23.87 -8.37 -4.36
CA LEU A 146 23.09 -8.91 -3.24
C LEU A 146 23.40 -8.15 -1.94
N GLY A 147 24.66 -7.84 -1.68
CA GLY A 147 25.11 -7.05 -0.53
C GLY A 147 24.52 -5.65 -0.51
N VAL A 148 24.48 -4.96 -1.66
CA VAL A 148 23.83 -3.64 -1.79
C VAL A 148 22.33 -3.73 -1.49
N HIS A 149 21.65 -4.76 -2.00
CA HIS A 149 20.24 -4.99 -1.69
C HIS A 149 20.02 -5.28 -0.21
N ALA A 150 20.87 -6.09 0.41
CA ALA A 150 20.82 -6.37 1.85
C ALA A 150 21.02 -5.10 2.69
N ALA A 151 21.94 -4.21 2.29
CA ALA A 151 22.19 -2.93 2.96
C ALA A 151 20.97 -1.99 2.88
N MET A 152 20.34 -1.87 1.71
CA MET A 152 19.11 -1.10 1.55
C MET A 152 17.99 -1.60 2.47
N LEU A 153 17.92 -2.92 2.66
CA LEU A 153 16.93 -3.52 3.55
C LEU A 153 17.25 -3.32 5.01
N GLY A 154 18.53 -3.41 5.38
CA GLY A 154 18.99 -3.02 6.70
C GLY A 154 18.61 -1.57 7.04
N TRP A 155 18.78 -0.65 6.08
CA TRP A 155 18.34 0.74 6.25
C TRP A 155 16.83 0.86 6.45
N GLY A 156 16.04 0.13 5.65
CA GLY A 156 14.59 0.02 5.85
C GLY A 156 14.21 -0.48 7.25
N ALA A 157 14.92 -1.49 7.77
CA ALA A 157 14.69 -2.01 9.11
C ALA A 157 15.04 -1.01 10.22
N ILE A 158 16.15 -0.27 10.07
CA ILE A 158 16.55 0.78 11.03
C ILE A 158 15.47 1.86 11.11
N LEU A 159 14.93 2.28 9.96
CA LEU A 159 13.82 3.23 9.93
C LEU A 159 12.60 2.70 10.70
N VAL A 160 12.23 1.42 10.51
CA VAL A 160 11.13 0.78 11.26
C VAL A 160 11.40 0.79 12.77
N VAL A 161 12.60 0.39 13.21
CA VAL A 161 12.95 0.37 14.64
C VAL A 161 12.95 1.78 15.24
N SER A 162 13.46 2.77 14.51
CA SER A 162 13.47 4.17 14.95
C SER A 162 12.05 4.71 15.12
N GLU A 163 11.14 4.34 14.22
CA GLU A 163 9.74 4.74 14.27
C GLU A 163 9.00 4.06 15.43
N LEU A 164 9.23 2.76 15.66
CA LEU A 164 8.71 2.03 16.83
C LEU A 164 9.18 2.66 18.14
N SER A 165 10.44 3.10 18.19
CA SER A 165 11.03 3.74 19.37
C SER A 165 10.41 5.12 19.65
N ILE A 166 10.05 5.87 18.61
CA ILE A 166 9.40 7.19 18.71
C ILE A 166 7.90 7.06 19.07
N SER A 167 7.26 5.95 18.72
CA SER A 167 5.81 5.75 18.86
C SER A 167 5.33 5.35 20.27
N HIS A 168 6.19 5.41 21.29
CA HIS A 168 5.87 5.00 22.67
C HIS A 168 4.94 5.96 23.46
N GLY A 169 4.40 7.01 22.83
CA GLY A 169 3.41 7.90 23.46
C GLY A 169 1.97 7.40 23.24
N GLU A 170 1.17 7.33 24.31
CA GLU A 170 -0.21 6.78 24.32
C GLU A 170 -1.19 7.45 23.31
N ASP A 171 -0.85 8.62 22.78
CA ASP A 171 -1.67 9.37 21.81
C ASP A 171 -1.10 9.41 20.38
N ALA A 172 -0.01 8.67 20.10
CA ALA A 172 0.57 8.65 18.77
C ALA A 172 -0.41 7.96 17.79
N PRO A 173 -0.70 8.57 16.61
CA PRO A 173 -1.53 7.93 15.60
C PRO A 173 -0.97 6.54 15.26
N PRO A 174 -1.82 5.56 14.90
CA PRO A 174 -1.36 4.22 14.56
C PRO A 174 -0.24 4.37 13.53
N PRO A 175 0.96 3.91 13.85
CA PRO A 175 2.12 4.46 13.17
C PRO A 175 2.05 4.12 11.69
N LEU A 176 2.61 4.98 10.85
CA LEU A 176 2.82 4.71 9.43
C LEU A 176 3.62 3.39 9.20
N THR A 177 4.17 2.81 10.27
CA THR A 177 4.67 1.43 10.51
C THR A 177 4.16 0.30 9.64
N SER A 178 2.92 0.31 9.14
CA SER A 178 2.43 -0.81 8.33
C SER A 178 3.23 -0.95 7.04
N ILE A 179 3.49 0.12 6.30
CA ILE A 179 3.97 0.01 4.91
C ILE A 179 5.46 -0.31 4.83
N VAL A 180 6.29 0.31 5.68
CA VAL A 180 7.75 0.05 5.69
C VAL A 180 8.04 -1.35 6.26
N ALA A 181 7.35 -1.76 7.33
CA ALA A 181 7.48 -3.11 7.88
C ALA A 181 6.99 -4.16 6.87
N VAL A 182 5.91 -3.90 6.15
CA VAL A 182 5.40 -4.75 5.05
C VAL A 182 6.40 -4.90 3.94
N ALA A 183 6.99 -3.78 3.49
CA ALA A 183 8.00 -3.80 2.45
C ALA A 183 9.24 -4.60 2.90
N PHE A 184 9.63 -4.45 4.17
CA PHE A 184 10.74 -5.19 4.75
C PHE A 184 10.45 -6.70 4.88
N VAL A 185 9.30 -7.09 5.45
CA VAL A 185 8.91 -8.50 5.57
C VAL A 185 8.76 -9.14 4.19
N ALA A 186 8.15 -8.44 3.23
CA ALA A 186 8.01 -8.93 1.86
C ALA A 186 9.38 -9.14 1.19
N ALA A 187 10.34 -8.24 1.42
CA ALA A 187 11.69 -8.36 0.90
C ALA A 187 12.49 -9.49 1.57
N VAL A 188 12.45 -9.60 2.91
CA VAL A 188 13.07 -10.69 3.67
C VAL A 188 12.50 -12.04 3.24
N TRP A 189 11.18 -12.14 3.06
CA TRP A 189 10.55 -13.35 2.54
C TRP A 189 11.04 -13.69 1.13
N ARG A 190 11.25 -12.68 0.28
CA ARG A 190 11.68 -12.90 -1.10
C ARG A 190 13.13 -13.37 -1.23
N MET A 191 14.01 -12.99 -0.31
CA MET A 191 15.44 -13.37 -0.37
C MET A 191 15.86 -14.42 0.65
N GLY A 192 14.98 -14.79 1.59
CA GLY A 192 15.32 -15.82 2.56
C GLY A 192 15.58 -17.18 1.90
N PRO A 193 16.24 -18.11 2.61
CA PRO A 193 16.64 -19.42 2.10
C PRO A 193 15.46 -20.39 1.98
N TRP A 194 14.31 -19.89 1.56
CA TRP A 194 13.08 -20.67 1.44
C TRP A 194 13.11 -21.52 0.17
N PRO A 195 12.45 -22.70 0.20
CA PRO A 195 12.12 -23.46 -1.00
C PRO A 195 11.46 -22.58 -2.06
N GLN A 196 11.73 -22.87 -3.34
CA GLN A 196 11.25 -22.06 -4.47
C GLN A 196 9.72 -21.90 -4.50
N ALA A 197 8.99 -22.87 -3.95
CA ALA A 197 7.54 -22.81 -3.72
C ALA A 197 7.12 -21.62 -2.84
N LEU A 198 7.84 -21.36 -1.76
CA LEU A 198 7.53 -20.30 -0.79
C LEU A 198 7.98 -18.91 -1.25
N ARG A 199 8.84 -18.81 -2.28
CA ARG A 199 9.23 -17.54 -2.90
C ARG A 199 8.20 -16.99 -3.87
N SER A 200 7.08 -17.70 -4.05
CA SER A 200 5.97 -17.23 -4.88
C SER A 200 5.47 -15.89 -4.38
N LYS A 201 5.47 -14.88 -5.26
CA LYS A 201 4.94 -13.54 -4.96
C LYS A 201 3.50 -13.59 -4.43
N TYR A 202 2.75 -14.62 -4.80
CA TYR A 202 1.36 -14.81 -4.40
C TYR A 202 1.22 -15.27 -2.96
N LEU A 203 2.23 -15.92 -2.37
CA LEU A 203 2.24 -16.28 -0.95
C LEU A 203 2.72 -15.11 -0.08
N ILE A 204 3.66 -14.31 -0.58
CA ILE A 204 4.28 -13.22 0.18
C ILE A 204 3.23 -12.19 0.61
N TRP A 205 2.46 -11.65 -0.33
CA TRP A 205 1.55 -10.53 -0.04
C TRP A 205 0.39 -10.88 0.91
N PRO A 206 -0.28 -12.03 0.79
CA PRO A 206 -1.36 -12.41 1.70
C PRO A 206 -0.84 -12.76 3.11
N THR A 207 0.35 -13.35 3.21
CA THR A 207 0.96 -13.63 4.51
C THR A 207 1.38 -12.33 5.21
N VAL A 208 1.92 -11.37 4.46
CA VAL A 208 2.26 -10.04 4.98
C VAL A 208 1.01 -9.25 5.37
N TYR A 209 -0.07 -9.35 4.60
CA TYR A 209 -1.37 -8.76 4.93
C TYR A 209 -1.99 -9.38 6.20
N TRP A 210 -1.92 -10.70 6.33
CA TRP A 210 -2.36 -11.42 7.54
C TRP A 210 -1.55 -10.96 8.77
N LEU A 211 -0.22 -10.92 8.64
CA LEU A 211 0.69 -10.51 9.72
C LEU A 211 0.38 -9.07 10.17
N LEU A 212 0.18 -8.16 9.21
CA LEU A 212 -0.24 -6.79 9.45
C LEU A 212 -1.52 -6.70 10.28
N GLU A 213 -2.60 -7.37 9.87
CA GLU A 213 -3.88 -7.31 10.58
C GLU A 213 -3.73 -7.86 12.01
N THR A 214 -3.01 -8.97 12.17
CA THR A 214 -2.78 -9.57 13.50
C THR A 214 -1.95 -8.70 14.43
N VAL A 215 -0.95 -7.96 13.90
CA VAL A 215 -0.04 -7.14 14.71
C VAL A 215 -0.59 -5.73 14.96
N ILE A 216 -1.26 -5.12 13.97
CA ILE A 216 -1.72 -3.72 14.04
C ILE A 216 -3.07 -3.62 14.76
N ARG A 217 -3.91 -4.65 14.71
CA ARG A 217 -5.24 -4.63 15.35
C ARG A 217 -5.43 -5.82 16.30
N PRO A 218 -4.61 -5.91 17.37
CA PRO A 218 -4.82 -6.90 18.42
C PRO A 218 -6.13 -6.57 19.15
N GLY A 219 -7.23 -7.21 18.74
CA GLY A 219 -8.55 -6.98 19.33
C GLY A 219 -9.71 -6.85 18.34
N SER A 220 -9.44 -6.87 17.03
CA SER A 220 -10.52 -6.93 16.06
C SER A 220 -11.18 -8.32 16.07
N SER A 221 -12.52 -8.33 16.12
CA SER A 221 -13.44 -9.48 16.19
C SER A 221 -12.92 -10.78 15.54
N GLN A 222 -13.23 -11.95 16.12
CA GLN A 222 -12.90 -13.28 15.57
C GLN A 222 -13.18 -13.40 14.06
N GLN A 223 -14.14 -12.64 13.52
CA GLN A 223 -14.42 -12.57 12.09
C GLN A 223 -13.22 -12.17 11.22
N ASN A 224 -12.37 -11.26 11.70
CA ASN A 224 -11.16 -10.84 10.98
C ASN A 224 -10.10 -11.95 10.97
N LEU A 225 -9.99 -12.72 12.06
CA LEU A 225 -9.12 -13.90 12.10
C LEU A 225 -9.60 -14.98 11.11
N TYR A 226 -10.91 -15.25 11.05
CA TYR A 226 -11.46 -16.22 10.09
C TYR A 226 -11.29 -15.77 8.64
N LEU A 227 -11.53 -14.50 8.33
CA LEU A 227 -11.30 -13.95 6.98
C LEU A 227 -9.82 -13.99 6.59
N ALA A 228 -8.93 -13.69 7.53
CA ALA A 228 -7.49 -13.72 7.29
C ALA A 228 -7.00 -15.17 7.07
N ILE A 229 -7.46 -16.13 7.89
CA ILE A 229 -7.18 -17.56 7.70
C ILE A 229 -7.76 -18.07 6.38
N ALA A 230 -9.01 -17.73 6.05
CA ALA A 230 -9.65 -18.14 4.79
C ALA A 230 -8.91 -17.59 3.57
N SER A 231 -8.45 -16.33 3.62
CA SER A 231 -7.65 -15.72 2.55
C SER A 231 -6.28 -16.39 2.41
N PHE A 232 -5.64 -16.76 3.52
CA PHE A 232 -4.38 -17.50 3.51
C PHE A 232 -4.54 -18.91 2.92
N VAL A 233 -5.57 -19.66 3.34
CA VAL A 233 -5.87 -21.00 2.82
C VAL A 233 -6.21 -20.94 1.33
N ALA A 234 -7.03 -19.98 0.89
CA ALA A 234 -7.36 -19.80 -0.52
C ALA A 234 -6.12 -19.51 -1.38
N VAL A 235 -5.19 -18.69 -0.88
CA VAL A 235 -3.95 -18.37 -1.57
C VAL A 235 -3.01 -19.58 -1.64
N VAL A 236 -2.86 -20.32 -0.54
CA VAL A 236 -2.05 -21.54 -0.50
C VAL A 236 -2.62 -22.59 -1.47
N ALA A 237 -3.94 -22.80 -1.46
CA ALA A 237 -4.61 -23.72 -2.37
C ALA A 237 -4.39 -23.35 -3.84
N ASN A 238 -4.56 -22.06 -4.19
CA ASN A 238 -4.31 -21.58 -5.55
C ASN A 238 -2.83 -21.67 -5.95
N GLY A 239 -1.90 -21.42 -5.00
CA GLY A 239 -0.47 -21.55 -5.22
C GLY A 239 -0.03 -22.99 -5.51
N LEU A 240 -0.57 -23.95 -4.73
CA LEU A 240 -0.32 -25.39 -4.93
C LEU A 240 -0.91 -25.87 -6.26
N GLN A 241 -2.10 -25.42 -6.63
CA GLN A 241 -2.74 -25.76 -7.89
C GLN A 241 -1.93 -25.24 -9.10
N TYR A 242 -1.35 -24.04 -9.00
CA TYR A 242 -0.47 -23.50 -10.04
C TYR A 242 0.83 -24.31 -10.17
N GLN A 243 1.41 -24.77 -9.06
CA GLN A 243 2.59 -25.63 -9.11
C GLN A 243 2.30 -27.00 -9.73
N TYR A 244 1.15 -27.59 -9.40
CA TYR A 244 0.74 -28.89 -9.97
C TYR A 244 0.59 -28.80 -11.50
N ALA A 245 0.06 -27.69 -12.01
CA ALA A 245 -0.08 -27.47 -13.46
C ALA A 245 1.27 -27.34 -14.19
N THR A 246 2.32 -26.86 -13.53
CA THR A 246 3.67 -26.74 -14.13
C THR A 246 4.53 -28.00 -14.03
N ILE A 247 4.25 -28.90 -13.08
CA ILE A 247 5.07 -30.10 -12.85
C ILE A 247 4.63 -31.27 -13.74
N VAL A 248 3.37 -31.31 -14.17
CA VAL A 248 2.90 -32.32 -15.14
C VAL A 248 3.49 -31.97 -16.51
N PRO A 249 4.50 -32.70 -17.00
CA PRO A 249 5.06 -32.43 -18.31
C PRO A 249 4.01 -32.81 -19.34
N THR A 250 3.59 -31.87 -20.18
CA THR A 250 2.88 -32.17 -21.43
C THR A 250 3.86 -32.79 -22.43
N SER A 251 4.58 -33.83 -22.04
CA SER A 251 5.29 -34.68 -22.98
C SER A 251 4.26 -35.61 -23.62
N LEU A 252 3.43 -35.08 -24.53
CA LEU A 252 2.88 -35.93 -25.57
C LEU A 252 4.09 -36.40 -26.39
N PRO A 253 4.33 -37.71 -26.49
CA PRO A 253 5.44 -38.22 -27.28
C PRO A 253 5.32 -37.70 -28.72
N PRO A 254 6.43 -37.36 -29.39
CA PRO A 254 6.40 -36.87 -30.75
C PRO A 254 5.67 -37.90 -31.62
N ARG A 255 4.57 -37.46 -32.24
CA ARG A 255 3.79 -38.24 -33.20
C ARG A 255 4.74 -38.61 -34.33
N ARG A 256 5.19 -39.87 -34.38
CA ARG A 256 5.95 -40.37 -35.53
C ARG A 256 5.11 -40.12 -36.77
N ALA A 257 5.63 -39.31 -37.70
CA ALA A 257 5.11 -39.25 -39.05
C ALA A 257 5.29 -40.65 -39.63
N SER A 258 4.17 -41.31 -39.96
CA SER A 258 4.16 -42.52 -40.76
C SER A 258 4.47 -42.13 -42.20
N ASP A 259 5.57 -42.67 -42.72
CA ASP A 259 5.84 -42.81 -44.15
C ASP A 259 4.78 -43.69 -44.84
#